data_AF-A0A6C0CXL6-F1
#
_entry.id   AF-A0A6C0CXL6-F1
#
_cell.length_a   1.000
_cell.length_b   1.000
_cell.length_c   1.000
_cell.angle_alpha   90.00
_cell.angle_beta   90.00
_cell.angle_gamma   90.00
#
_symmetry.space_group_name_H-M   'P 1'
#
loop_
_entity.id
_entity.type
_entity.pdbx_description
1 polymer ?
#
loop_
_entity_poly.entity_id
_entity_poly.type
_entity_poly.pdbx_seq_one_letter_code
_entity_poly.pdbx_strand_id
1 'polypeptide(L)'
;MFIQKRSPTIKRSSGNSTVYMHNEYVIKYFKDLKVMKTELNNTASIVGKGVVRILDCDESLKIIKYERLKTISNLESYLDIKNILLDISIALYNIHKSGYYHGDVSVHNIGLNSKDKYVLYDFENSGKLPDNIMEKTEKQYKDVEMFLENLIINCKSYFNTQTVLYKILNEMKKSFTKTEYMYIKSFNNSYKKREIRFYNYNTEDFIQTLNSIL
;
A
#
# COMPACT_ATOMS: atom_id res chain seq x y z
N MET A 1 21.65 22.60 13.43
CA MET A 1 20.62 22.87 14.45
C MET A 1 20.52 21.63 15.32
N PHE A 2 20.97 21.71 16.58
CA PHE A 2 21.07 20.54 17.47
C PHE A 2 19.69 20.15 17.99
N ILE A 3 19.27 18.91 17.70
CA ILE A 3 18.07 18.31 18.28
C ILE A 3 18.36 18.10 19.78
N GLN A 4 17.70 18.89 20.63
CA GLN A 4 17.71 18.71 22.08
C GLN A 4 17.23 17.28 22.40
N LYS A 5 18.02 16.54 23.18
CA LYS A 5 17.76 15.15 23.62
C LYS A 5 16.47 15.04 24.43
N ARG A 6 15.30 15.01 23.77
CA ARG A 6 14.16 14.24 24.30
C ARG A 6 14.26 12.87 23.66
N SER A 7 14.55 11.86 24.47
CA SER A 7 14.69 10.48 24.02
C SER A 7 13.46 10.09 23.20
N PRO A 8 13.62 9.57 21.97
CA PRO A 8 12.49 9.15 21.15
C PRO A 8 11.66 8.11 21.91
N THR A 9 10.35 8.35 21.97
CA THR A 9 9.46 7.70 22.94
C THR A 9 9.26 6.21 22.65
N ILE A 10 9.42 5.78 21.39
CA ILE A 10 9.21 4.39 20.96
C ILE A 10 10.12 4.09 19.76
N LYS A 11 10.78 2.93 19.80
CA LYS A 11 11.64 2.39 18.74
C LYS A 11 10.97 1.17 18.10
N ARG A 12 10.78 1.20 16.79
CA ARG A 12 10.45 -0.01 15.99
C ARG A 12 11.58 -0.25 15.00
N SER A 13 12.08 -1.49 14.91
CA SER A 13 13.12 -1.86 13.95
C SER A 13 12.55 -2.87 12.97
N SER A 14 12.77 -2.64 11.68
CA SER A 14 12.64 -3.63 10.63
C SER A 14 14.03 -4.16 10.24
N GLY A 15 14.08 -5.09 9.27
CA GLY A 15 15.33 -5.56 8.68
C GLY A 15 16.19 -4.42 8.14
N ASN A 16 15.57 -3.40 7.52
CA ASN A 16 16.26 -2.36 6.76
C ASN A 16 16.30 -0.98 7.42
N SER A 17 15.40 -0.73 8.38
CA SER A 17 15.24 0.60 8.95
C SER A 17 14.89 0.57 10.46
N THR A 18 15.05 1.72 11.11
CA THR A 18 14.66 1.97 12.49
C THR A 18 13.85 3.24 12.54
N VAL A 19 12.68 3.17 13.16
CA VAL A 19 11.73 4.28 13.28
C VAL A 19 11.78 4.85 14.69
N TYR A 20 11.96 6.17 14.76
CA TYR A 20 11.93 6.97 15.97
C TYR A 20 10.72 7.91 15.93
N MET A 21 9.82 7.77 16.90
CA MET A 21 8.60 8.59 16.98
C MET A 21 8.82 9.81 17.89
N HIS A 22 8.54 11.00 17.34
CA HIS A 22 8.41 12.25 18.07
C HIS A 22 6.93 12.68 18.09
N ASN A 23 6.59 13.68 18.91
CA ASN A 23 5.20 14.16 19.02
C ASN A 23 4.69 14.77 17.71
N GLU A 24 5.59 15.40 16.94
CA GLU A 24 5.23 16.17 15.73
C GLU A 24 5.68 15.50 14.43
N TYR A 25 6.65 14.59 14.49
CA TYR A 25 7.24 13.97 13.32
C TYR A 25 7.72 12.55 13.62
N VAL A 26 8.09 11.84 12.56
CA VAL A 26 8.73 10.53 12.64
C VAL A 26 10.06 10.60 11.91
N ILE A 27 11.12 10.03 12.50
CA ILE A 27 12.41 9.87 11.81
C ILE A 27 12.57 8.39 11.49
N LYS A 28 12.78 8.08 10.21
CA LYS A 28 13.14 6.74 9.76
C LYS A 28 14.62 6.74 9.37
N TYR A 29 15.41 5.97 10.11
CA TYR A 29 16.82 5.73 9.84
C TYR A 29 16.98 4.45 9.04
N PHE A 30 17.80 4.47 7.99
CA PHE A 30 18.02 3.33 7.10
C PHE A 30 19.42 2.76 7.29
N LYS A 31 19.54 1.44 7.31
CA LYS A 31 20.84 0.75 7.37
C LYS A 31 21.58 0.88 6.03
N ASP A 32 20.83 0.81 4.93
CA ASP A 32 21.34 0.90 3.55
C ASP A 32 20.89 2.20 2.88
N LEU A 33 21.85 2.96 2.34
CA LEU A 33 21.60 4.20 1.61
C LEU A 33 20.81 3.96 0.31
N LYS A 34 21.02 2.83 -0.36
CA LYS A 34 20.30 2.50 -1.60
C LYS A 34 18.80 2.32 -1.33
N VAL A 35 18.46 1.65 -0.23
CA VAL A 35 17.05 1.47 0.19
C VAL A 35 16.43 2.83 0.53
N MET A 36 17.12 3.68 1.30
CA MET A 36 16.66 5.04 1.59
C MET A 36 16.40 5.83 0.31
N LYS A 37 17.33 5.79 -0.66
CA LYS A 37 17.17 6.53 -1.93
C LYS A 37 15.98 6.02 -2.74
N THR A 38 15.73 4.72 -2.76
CA THR A 38 14.53 4.16 -3.40
C THR A 38 13.26 4.71 -2.74
N GLU A 39 13.16 4.62 -1.41
CA GLU A 39 11.99 5.14 -0.69
C GLU A 39 11.80 6.65 -0.89
N LEU A 40 12.88 7.42 -0.77
CA LEU A 40 12.87 8.87 -0.96
C LEU A 40 12.40 9.24 -2.37
N ASN A 41 12.98 8.63 -3.41
CA ASN A 41 12.63 8.92 -4.80
C ASN A 41 11.20 8.52 -5.13
N ASN A 42 10.76 7.34 -4.67
CA ASN A 42 9.41 6.86 -4.93
C ASN A 42 8.39 7.76 -4.22
N THR A 43 8.60 8.06 -2.94
CA THR A 43 7.72 8.93 -2.15
C THR A 43 7.69 10.35 -2.71
N ALA A 44 8.84 10.94 -3.04
CA ALA A 44 8.95 12.27 -3.64
C ALA A 44 8.17 12.39 -4.96
N SER A 45 8.21 11.34 -5.80
CA SER A 45 7.51 11.29 -7.09
C SER A 45 5.98 11.27 -6.98
N ILE A 46 5.47 10.95 -5.79
CA ILE A 46 4.04 10.81 -5.50
C ILE A 46 3.56 11.72 -4.35
N VAL A 47 4.34 12.72 -3.93
CA VAL A 47 3.94 13.66 -2.86
C VAL A 47 2.61 14.33 -3.19
N GLY A 48 1.73 14.44 -2.17
CA GLY A 48 0.41 15.05 -2.29
C GLY A 48 -0.67 14.12 -2.88
N LYS A 49 -0.32 12.88 -3.21
CA LYS A 49 -1.22 11.90 -3.85
C LYS A 49 -1.79 10.88 -2.86
N GLY A 50 -2.15 11.32 -1.65
CA GLY A 50 -2.62 10.42 -0.58
C GLY A 50 -1.49 9.61 0.07
N VAL A 51 -0.27 10.14 0.05
CA VAL A 51 0.91 9.55 0.69
C VAL A 51 1.40 10.43 1.82
N VAL A 52 2.12 9.83 2.78
CA VAL A 52 2.77 10.55 3.87
C VAL A 52 3.71 11.62 3.33
N ARG A 53 3.67 12.81 3.95
CA ARG A 53 4.57 13.91 3.57
C ARG A 53 5.96 13.72 4.17
N ILE A 54 6.98 13.86 3.32
CA ILE A 54 8.37 14.06 3.74
C ILE A 54 8.54 15.51 4.17
N LEU A 55 9.07 15.72 5.37
CA LEU A 55 9.38 17.04 5.93
C LEU A 55 10.84 17.43 5.69
N ASP A 56 11.76 16.46 5.76
CA ASP A 56 13.20 16.69 5.64
C ASP A 56 13.92 15.37 5.33
N CYS A 57 15.15 15.43 4.81
CA CYS A 57 16.01 14.26 4.61
C CYS A 57 17.49 14.61 4.75
N ASP A 58 18.27 13.69 5.32
CA ASP A 58 19.73 13.81 5.39
C ASP A 58 20.35 12.48 4.93
N GLU A 59 20.92 12.49 3.71
CA GLU A 59 21.53 11.31 3.12
C GLU A 59 22.79 10.85 3.84
N SER A 60 23.54 11.79 4.45
CA SER A 60 24.79 11.48 5.15
C SER A 60 24.52 10.67 6.42
N LEU A 61 23.40 10.97 7.07
CA LEU A 61 22.90 10.26 8.24
C LEU A 61 21.94 9.12 7.89
N LYS A 62 21.61 8.93 6.60
CA LYS A 62 20.63 7.95 6.11
C LYS A 62 19.27 8.08 6.79
N ILE A 63 18.76 9.31 6.95
CA ILE A 63 17.48 9.57 7.61
C ILE A 63 16.49 10.28 6.70
N ILE A 64 15.21 9.93 6.86
CA ILE A 64 14.08 10.68 6.32
C ILE A 64 13.17 11.09 7.48
N LYS A 65 12.80 12.36 7.53
CA LYS A 65 11.84 12.91 8.48
C LYS A 65 10.48 13.00 7.82
N TYR A 66 9.50 12.30 8.36
CA TYR A 66 8.12 12.28 7.91
C TYR A 66 7.22 13.06 8.87
N GLU A 67 6.07 13.52 8.36
CA GLU A 67 5.00 14.00 9.25
C GLU A 67 4.50 12.89 10.17
N ARG A 68 4.05 13.27 11.37
CA ARG A 68 3.47 12.30 12.30
C ARG A 68 2.06 11.92 11.86
N LEU A 69 1.86 10.63 11.62
CA LEU A 69 0.54 10.04 11.41
C LEU A 69 -0.02 9.46 12.70
N LYS A 70 -1.34 9.56 12.89
CA LYS A 70 -2.06 8.77 13.90
C LYS A 70 -2.26 7.37 13.33
N THR A 71 -1.71 6.37 14.03
CA THR A 71 -1.77 4.96 13.62
C THR A 71 -3.18 4.42 13.79
N ILE A 72 -3.60 3.59 12.85
CA ILE A 72 -4.87 2.88 12.91
C ILE A 72 -4.60 1.53 13.57
N SER A 73 -4.59 1.50 14.90
CA SER A 73 -4.36 0.25 15.64
C SER A 73 -5.62 -0.60 15.73
N ASN A 74 -6.80 0.02 15.74
CA ASN A 74 -8.11 -0.63 15.74
C ASN A 74 -9.05 0.12 14.81
N LEU A 75 -9.82 -0.62 14.00
CA LEU A 75 -10.92 -0.08 13.20
C LEU A 75 -12.19 -0.16 14.05
N GLU A 76 -12.67 0.97 14.54
CA GLU A 76 -13.70 1.05 15.60
C GLU A 76 -15.10 1.36 15.06
N SER A 77 -15.23 1.73 13.77
CA SER A 77 -16.54 2.04 13.19
C SER A 77 -16.64 1.78 11.69
N TYR A 78 -17.89 1.61 11.20
CA TYR A 78 -18.20 1.56 9.76
C TYR A 78 -17.81 2.86 9.03
N LEU A 79 -17.95 4.01 9.69
CA LEU A 79 -17.60 5.30 9.13
C LEU A 79 -16.10 5.39 8.84
N ASP A 80 -15.26 4.88 9.75
CA ASP A 80 -13.82 4.79 9.54
C ASP A 80 -13.50 3.93 8.31
N ILE A 81 -14.19 2.80 8.15
CA ILE A 81 -13.94 1.87 7.04
C ILE A 81 -14.32 2.49 5.70
N LYS A 82 -15.47 3.20 5.62
CA LYS A 82 -15.88 3.90 4.39
C LYS A 82 -14.88 5.00 4.02
N ASN A 83 -14.40 5.76 4.99
CA ASN A 83 -13.42 6.82 4.77
C ASN A 83 -12.06 6.25 4.34
N ILE A 84 -11.62 5.15 4.96
CA ILE A 84 -10.39 4.44 4.56
C ILE A 84 -10.51 3.92 3.13
N LEU A 85 -11.63 3.26 2.78
CA LEU A 85 -11.89 2.82 1.42
C LEU A 85 -11.75 3.98 0.44
N LEU A 86 -12.45 5.08 0.66
CA LEU A 86 -12.42 6.22 -0.26
C LEU A 86 -11.02 6.85 -0.39
N ASP A 87 -10.41 7.24 0.72
CA ASP A 87 -9.14 7.96 0.73
C ASP A 87 -8.00 7.09 0.17
N ILE A 88 -7.95 5.80 0.52
CA ILE A 88 -6.89 4.89 0.06
C ILE A 88 -7.09 4.46 -1.39
N SER A 89 -8.33 4.31 -1.86
CA SER A 89 -8.59 4.10 -3.29
C SER A 89 -8.16 5.28 -4.15
N ILE A 90 -8.38 6.51 -3.68
CA ILE A 90 -7.88 7.72 -4.34
C ILE A 90 -6.34 7.76 -4.31
N ALA A 91 -5.73 7.38 -3.19
CA ALA A 91 -4.27 7.30 -3.09
C ALA A 91 -3.69 6.30 -4.10
N LEU A 92 -4.22 5.08 -4.14
CA LEU A 92 -3.79 4.04 -5.09
C LEU A 92 -3.99 4.48 -6.55
N TYR A 93 -5.13 5.09 -6.87
CA TYR A 93 -5.38 5.66 -8.20
C TYR A 93 -4.27 6.63 -8.60
N ASN A 94 -3.92 7.58 -7.71
CA ASN A 94 -2.93 8.59 -8.02
C ASN A 94 -1.50 8.01 -8.10
N ILE A 95 -1.16 7.03 -7.25
CA ILE A 95 0.13 6.32 -7.29
C ILE A 95 0.28 5.60 -8.64
N HIS A 96 -0.73 4.82 -9.02
CA HIS A 96 -0.76 4.04 -10.25
C HIS A 96 -0.73 4.93 -11.50
N LYS A 97 -1.51 6.01 -11.51
CA LYS A 97 -1.50 7.02 -12.59
C LYS A 97 -0.14 7.70 -12.75
N SER A 98 0.65 7.76 -11.68
CA SER A 98 2.01 8.32 -11.70
C SER A 98 3.05 7.32 -12.22
N GLY A 99 2.66 6.10 -12.57
CA GLY A 99 3.58 5.07 -13.05
C GLY A 99 4.27 4.28 -11.93
N TYR A 100 3.70 4.23 -10.74
CA TYR A 100 4.25 3.51 -9.59
C TYR A 100 3.25 2.51 -9.00
N TYR A 101 3.74 1.58 -8.19
CA TYR A 101 2.94 0.72 -7.31
C TYR A 101 3.52 0.78 -5.89
N HIS A 102 2.70 0.51 -4.87
CA HIS A 102 3.12 0.55 -3.47
C HIS A 102 3.79 -0.74 -3.01
N GLY A 103 3.22 -1.90 -3.38
CA GLY A 103 3.81 -3.22 -3.14
C GLY A 103 3.62 -3.78 -1.73
N ASP A 104 2.99 -3.03 -0.82
CA ASP A 104 2.68 -3.45 0.56
C ASP A 104 1.54 -2.61 1.16
N VAL A 105 0.34 -2.76 0.59
CA VAL A 105 -0.83 -1.98 0.99
C VAL A 105 -1.57 -2.69 2.13
N SER A 106 -0.99 -2.63 3.33
CA SER A 106 -1.58 -3.20 4.55
C SER A 106 -2.12 -2.12 5.48
N VAL A 107 -3.03 -2.48 6.41
CA VAL A 107 -3.54 -1.53 7.43
C VAL A 107 -2.42 -0.98 8.32
N HIS A 108 -1.30 -1.69 8.43
CA HIS A 108 -0.13 -1.26 9.18
C HIS A 108 0.68 -0.18 8.47
N ASN A 109 0.40 0.06 7.19
CA ASN A 109 1.01 1.07 6.33
C ASN A 109 0.01 2.18 5.96
N ILE A 110 -1.09 2.28 6.72
CA ILE A 110 -2.11 3.33 6.59
C ILE A 110 -2.16 4.13 7.89
N GLY A 111 -2.14 5.46 7.77
CA GLY A 111 -2.25 6.36 8.91
C GLY A 111 -3.12 7.57 8.62
N LEU A 112 -3.62 8.21 9.66
CA LEU A 112 -4.38 9.45 9.55
C LEU A 112 -3.43 10.65 9.67
N ASN A 113 -3.44 11.54 8.68
CA ASN A 113 -2.61 12.74 8.69
C ASN A 113 -3.25 13.89 9.48
N SER A 114 -2.57 15.03 9.54
CA SER A 114 -3.04 16.25 10.23
C SER A 114 -4.32 16.89 9.65
N LYS A 115 -4.80 16.40 8.51
CA LYS A 115 -6.02 16.88 7.84
C LYS A 115 -7.16 15.86 7.94
N ASP A 116 -7.06 14.89 8.84
CA ASP A 116 -8.00 13.78 9.01
C ASP A 116 -8.22 13.00 7.70
N LYS A 117 -7.16 12.85 6.90
CA LYS A 117 -7.14 12.03 5.68
C LYS A 117 -6.30 10.80 5.87
N TYR A 118 -6.82 9.66 5.45
CA TYR A 118 -6.06 8.42 5.43
C TYR A 118 -5.04 8.46 4.31
N VAL A 119 -3.79 8.15 4.64
CA VAL A 119 -2.66 8.18 3.71
C VAL A 119 -1.82 6.92 3.83
N LEU A 120 -1.16 6.56 2.73
CA LEU A 120 -0.20 5.46 2.66
C LEU A 120 1.19 5.91 3.10
N TYR A 121 1.91 5.03 3.78
CA TYR A 121 3.31 5.18 4.14
C TYR A 121 4.06 3.86 4.02
N ASP A 122 5.38 3.90 4.23
CA ASP A 122 6.28 2.75 4.10
C ASP A 122 6.44 2.25 2.65
N PHE A 123 7.15 3.05 1.86
CA PHE A 123 7.39 2.80 0.43
C PHE A 123 8.64 1.94 0.16
N GLU A 124 9.12 1.14 1.14
CA GLU A 124 10.29 0.26 0.94
C GLU A 124 10.07 -0.78 -0.17
N ASN A 125 8.85 -1.31 -0.29
CA ASN A 125 8.46 -2.32 -1.28
C ASN A 125 7.92 -1.73 -2.60
N SER A 126 7.90 -0.40 -2.70
CA SER A 126 7.35 0.30 -3.85
C SER A 126 8.31 0.31 -5.03
N GLY A 127 7.75 0.52 -6.23
CA GLY A 127 8.55 0.55 -7.45
C GLY A 127 7.84 1.24 -8.59
N LYS A 128 8.60 1.50 -9.67
CA LYS A 128 8.02 1.90 -10.94
C LYS A 128 7.24 0.73 -11.53
N LEU A 129 6.10 1.02 -12.14
CA LEU A 129 5.37 0.05 -12.93
C LEU A 129 6.23 -0.36 -14.13
N PRO A 130 6.26 -1.66 -14.48
CA PRO A 130 6.96 -2.15 -15.65
C PRO A 130 6.30 -1.63 -16.94
N ASP A 131 7.07 -1.53 -18.02
CA ASP A 131 6.54 -1.16 -19.34
C ASP A 131 5.67 -2.28 -19.95
N ASN A 132 5.91 -3.53 -19.54
CA ASN A 132 5.10 -4.66 -19.95
C ASN A 132 3.68 -4.51 -19.40
N ILE A 133 2.69 -4.44 -20.30
CA ILE A 133 1.29 -4.20 -19.93
C ILE A 133 0.75 -5.25 -18.97
N MET A 134 1.10 -6.54 -19.16
CA MET A 134 0.59 -7.63 -18.34
C MET A 134 1.16 -7.59 -16.91
N GLU A 135 2.45 -7.31 -16.77
CA GLU A 135 3.07 -7.14 -15.44
C GLU A 135 2.58 -5.86 -14.76
N LYS A 136 2.34 -4.79 -15.55
CA LYS A 136 1.80 -3.52 -15.04
C LYS A 136 0.41 -3.71 -14.44
N THR A 137 -0.51 -4.31 -15.18
CA THR A 137 -1.89 -4.54 -14.70
C THR A 137 -1.90 -5.48 -13.50
N GLU A 138 -1.03 -6.50 -13.46
CA GLU A 138 -0.86 -7.37 -12.29
C GLU A 138 -0.43 -6.58 -11.05
N LYS A 139 0.63 -5.75 -11.15
CA LYS A 139 1.12 -4.96 -10.01
C LYS A 139 0.07 -4.01 -9.46
N GLN A 140 -0.65 -3.32 -10.34
CA GLN A 140 -1.71 -2.40 -9.95
C GLN A 140 -2.88 -3.15 -9.27
N TYR A 141 -3.31 -4.28 -9.83
CA TYR A 141 -4.36 -5.09 -9.24
C TYR A 141 -3.95 -5.65 -7.87
N LYS A 142 -2.68 -6.08 -7.72
CA LYS A 142 -2.17 -6.64 -6.45
C LYS A 142 -2.16 -5.65 -5.30
N ASP A 143 -1.89 -4.37 -5.55
CA ASP A 143 -2.01 -3.32 -4.53
C ASP A 143 -3.45 -3.24 -3.99
N VAL A 144 -4.44 -3.27 -4.88
CA VAL A 144 -5.87 -3.19 -4.53
C VAL A 144 -6.34 -4.46 -3.83
N GLU A 145 -5.97 -5.63 -4.35
CA GLU A 145 -6.30 -6.92 -3.74
C GLU A 145 -5.74 -7.00 -2.31
N MET A 146 -4.47 -6.64 -2.14
CA MET A 146 -3.82 -6.64 -0.83
C MET A 146 -4.47 -5.68 0.15
N PHE A 147 -4.84 -4.48 -0.30
CA PHE A 147 -5.59 -3.51 0.49
C PHE A 147 -6.90 -4.08 1.01
N LEU A 148 -7.73 -4.62 0.11
CA LEU A 148 -9.04 -5.16 0.47
C LEU A 148 -8.93 -6.38 1.38
N GLU A 149 -8.01 -7.30 1.10
CA GLU A 149 -7.78 -8.49 1.93
C GLU A 149 -7.31 -8.11 3.34
N ASN A 150 -6.38 -7.15 3.47
CA ASN A 150 -5.95 -6.65 4.77
C ASN A 150 -7.08 -5.96 5.53
N LEU A 151 -7.89 -5.16 4.84
CA LEU A 151 -9.02 -4.47 5.48
C LEU A 151 -10.06 -5.47 6.00
N ILE A 152 -10.39 -6.51 5.23
CA ILE A 152 -11.29 -7.60 5.65
C ILE A 152 -10.79 -8.29 6.92
N ILE A 153 -9.50 -8.62 6.98
CA ILE A 153 -8.87 -9.29 8.13
C ILE A 153 -8.95 -8.44 9.39
N ASN A 154 -8.87 -7.12 9.24
CA ASN A 154 -8.85 -6.18 10.37
C ASN A 154 -10.24 -5.64 10.76
N CYS A 155 -11.29 -5.94 9.98
CA CYS A 155 -12.67 -5.54 10.23
C CYS A 155 -13.56 -6.66 10.83
N LYS A 156 -12.97 -7.67 11.50
CA LYS A 156 -13.68 -8.89 11.98
C LYS A 156 -14.91 -8.65 12.83
N SER A 157 -14.98 -7.53 13.54
CA SER A 157 -16.11 -7.21 14.43
C SER A 157 -17.36 -6.70 13.68
N TYR A 158 -17.27 -6.44 12.37
CA TYR A 158 -18.36 -5.83 11.58
C TYR A 158 -18.77 -6.71 10.41
N PHE A 159 -19.63 -7.70 10.69
CA PHE A 159 -20.09 -8.68 9.68
C PHE A 159 -20.59 -8.02 8.39
N ASN A 160 -21.49 -7.03 8.50
CA ASN A 160 -22.03 -6.32 7.33
C ASN A 160 -20.93 -5.61 6.52
N THR A 161 -19.93 -5.03 7.19
CA THR A 161 -18.81 -4.39 6.50
C THR A 161 -17.95 -5.40 5.78
N GLN A 162 -17.66 -6.54 6.40
CA GLN A 162 -16.93 -7.62 5.73
C GLN A 162 -17.68 -8.12 4.51
N THR A 163 -19.00 -8.28 4.58
CA THR A 163 -19.82 -8.68 3.43
C THR A 163 -19.67 -7.70 2.26
N VAL A 164 -19.70 -6.39 2.52
CA VAL A 164 -19.49 -5.36 1.49
C VAL A 164 -18.08 -5.44 0.91
N LEU A 165 -17.05 -5.57 1.76
CA LEU A 165 -15.66 -5.70 1.32
C LEU A 165 -15.43 -6.97 0.48
N TYR A 166 -16.00 -8.10 0.88
CA TYR A 166 -15.97 -9.34 0.09
C TYR A 166 -16.70 -9.19 -1.23
N LYS A 167 -17.83 -8.48 -1.27
CA LYS A 167 -18.56 -8.19 -2.52
C LYS A 167 -17.69 -7.38 -3.48
N ILE A 168 -17.02 -6.33 -2.99
CA ILE A 168 -16.08 -5.52 -3.78
C ILE A 168 -14.93 -6.40 -4.31
N LEU A 169 -14.26 -7.14 -3.42
CA LEU A 169 -13.13 -8.00 -3.79
C LEU A 169 -13.52 -9.08 -4.81
N ASN A 170 -14.68 -9.72 -4.62
CA ASN A 170 -15.15 -10.75 -5.54
C ASN A 170 -15.50 -10.17 -6.92
N GLU A 171 -16.10 -8.98 -6.97
CA GLU A 171 -16.41 -8.39 -8.27
C GLU A 171 -15.18 -7.86 -9.00
N MET A 172 -14.17 -7.39 -8.26
CA MET A 172 -12.85 -7.12 -8.81
C MET A 172 -12.21 -8.40 -9.39
N LYS A 173 -12.21 -9.50 -8.63
CA LYS A 173 -11.67 -10.79 -9.08
C LYS A 173 -12.38 -11.26 -10.36
N LYS A 174 -13.71 -11.26 -10.36
CA LYS A 174 -14.51 -11.71 -11.50
C LYS A 174 -14.33 -10.85 -12.75
N SER A 175 -14.21 -9.53 -12.59
CA SER A 175 -14.17 -8.60 -13.72
C SER A 175 -12.77 -8.45 -14.32
N PHE A 176 -11.72 -8.54 -13.49
CA PHE A 176 -10.37 -8.14 -13.90
C PHE A 176 -9.35 -9.27 -13.83
N THR A 177 -9.74 -10.48 -13.40
CA THR A 177 -8.87 -11.65 -13.45
C THR A 177 -9.45 -12.73 -14.35
N LYS A 178 -8.60 -13.33 -15.18
CA LYS A 178 -8.93 -14.51 -15.98
C LYS A 178 -7.96 -15.61 -15.62
N THR A 179 -8.49 -16.76 -15.23
CA THR A 179 -7.69 -17.95 -14.95
C THR A 179 -7.79 -18.93 -16.11
N GLU A 180 -6.64 -19.31 -16.66
CA GLU A 180 -6.52 -20.38 -17.64
C GLU A 180 -5.64 -21.51 -17.09
N TYR A 181 -5.72 -22.67 -17.72
CA TYR A 181 -4.93 -23.84 -17.33
C TYR A 181 -4.09 -24.32 -18.50
N MET A 182 -2.79 -24.45 -18.26
CA MET A 182 -1.84 -25.00 -19.23
C MET A 182 -1.33 -26.35 -18.73
N TYR A 183 -1.26 -27.34 -19.62
CA TYR A 183 -0.72 -28.66 -19.31
C TYR A 183 0.72 -28.75 -19.80
N ILE A 184 1.67 -28.80 -18.86
CA ILE A 184 3.10 -28.88 -19.18
C ILE A 184 3.53 -30.34 -19.08
N LYS A 185 4.06 -30.88 -20.17
CA LYS A 185 4.66 -32.21 -20.17
C LYS A 185 5.95 -32.22 -19.35
N SER A 186 6.03 -33.06 -18.32
CA SER A 186 7.25 -33.23 -17.53
C SER A 186 8.17 -34.30 -18.13
N PHE A 187 9.43 -34.33 -17.68
CA PHE A 187 10.47 -35.25 -18.14
C PHE A 187 10.09 -36.73 -18.08
N ASN A 188 9.20 -37.12 -17.16
CA ASN A 188 8.69 -38.49 -17.03
C ASN A 188 7.44 -38.79 -17.89
N ASN A 189 7.17 -38.00 -18.95
CA ASN A 189 5.98 -38.10 -19.81
C ASN A 189 4.62 -37.91 -19.12
N SER A 190 4.57 -37.48 -17.85
CA SER A 190 3.31 -37.03 -17.23
C SER A 190 2.99 -35.58 -17.59
N TYR A 191 1.72 -35.18 -17.52
CA TYR A 191 1.30 -33.79 -17.70
C TYR A 191 1.01 -33.15 -16.34
N LYS A 192 1.64 -32.00 -16.07
CA LYS A 192 1.33 -31.17 -14.90
C LYS A 192 0.42 -30.03 -15.33
N LYS A 193 -0.76 -29.96 -14.72
CA LYS A 193 -1.67 -28.80 -14.84
C LYS A 193 -1.04 -27.62 -14.09
N ARG A 194 -0.84 -26.50 -14.79
CA ARG A 194 -0.46 -25.21 -14.21
C ARG A 194 -1.57 -24.21 -14.41
N GLU A 195 -1.86 -23.45 -13.37
CA GLU A 195 -2.75 -22.30 -13.41
C GLU A 195 -1.98 -21.09 -13.92
N ILE A 196 -2.56 -20.36 -14.87
CA ILE A 196 -2.06 -19.08 -15.37
C ILE A 196 -3.15 -18.05 -15.08
N ARG A 197 -2.78 -16.94 -14.44
CA ARG A 197 -3.68 -15.82 -14.18
C ARG A 197 -3.30 -14.64 -15.05
N PHE A 198 -4.29 -14.09 -15.72
CA PHE A 198 -4.20 -12.86 -16.49
C PHE A 198 -4.97 -11.76 -15.78
N TYR A 199 -4.41 -10.55 -15.80
CA TYR A 199 -5.01 -9.38 -15.16
C TYR A 199 -5.35 -8.36 -16.25
N ASN A 200 -6.63 -8.03 -16.37
CA ASN A 200 -7.12 -6.97 -17.25
C ASN A 200 -7.66 -5.82 -16.40
N TYR A 201 -6.76 -5.23 -15.61
CA TYR A 201 -7.07 -4.17 -14.65
C TYR A 201 -6.52 -2.83 -15.12
N ASN A 202 -7.35 -1.79 -15.08
CA ASN A 202 -6.98 -0.39 -15.23
C ASN A 202 -7.16 0.34 -13.89
N THR A 203 -6.36 1.39 -13.68
CA THR A 203 -6.36 2.22 -12.48
C THR A 203 -7.74 2.81 -12.13
N GLU A 204 -8.61 3.04 -13.11
CA GLU A 204 -9.97 3.57 -12.90
C GLU A 204 -10.97 2.51 -12.41
N ASP A 205 -10.71 1.24 -12.68
CA ASP A 205 -11.64 0.14 -12.47
C ASP A 205 -12.01 -0.03 -11.00
N PHE A 206 -11.05 0.20 -10.09
CA PHE A 206 -11.32 0.09 -8.66
C PHE A 206 -12.27 1.17 -8.16
N ILE A 207 -12.08 2.41 -8.59
CA ILE A 207 -12.98 3.52 -8.21
C ILE A 207 -14.37 3.29 -8.79
N GLN A 208 -14.47 2.84 -10.05
CA GLN A 208 -15.75 2.50 -10.67
C GLN A 208 -16.47 1.38 -9.93
N THR A 209 -15.74 0.32 -9.57
CA THR A 209 -16.30 -0.82 -8.81
C THR A 209 -16.81 -0.37 -7.45
N LEU A 210 -16.05 0.46 -6.72
CA LEU A 210 -16.48 1.02 -5.44
C LEU A 210 -17.78 1.82 -5.56
N ASN A 211 -17.84 2.74 -6.54
CA ASN A 211 -19.02 3.59 -6.75
C ASN A 211 -20.28 2.81 -7.17
N SER A 212 -20.12 1.61 -7.72
CA SER A 212 -21.26 0.75 -8.08
C SER A 212 -21.81 -0.08 -6.92
N ILE A 213 -21.05 -0.21 -5.83
CA ILE A 213 -21.39 -1.07 -4.69
C ILE A 213 -21.76 -0.25 -3.44
N LEU A 214 -21.05 0.86 -3.19
CA LEU A 214 -21.23 1.75 -2.05
C LEU A 214 -22.39 2.73 -2.26
#